data_AF-A0A814TS67-F1
#
_entry.id   AF-A0A814TS67-F1
#
_cell.length_a   1.000
_cell.length_b   1.000
_cell.length_c   1.000
_cell.angle_alpha   90.00
_cell.angle_beta   90.00
_cell.angle_gamma   90.00
#
_symmetry.space_group_name_H-M   'P 1'
#
loop_
_entity.id
_entity.type
_entity.pdbx_description
1 polymer ?
#
loop_
_entity_poly.entity_id
_entity_poly.type
_entity_poly.pdbx_seq_one_letter_code
_entity_poly.pdbx_strand_id
1 'polypeptide(L)'
;GVKKLDLQEIDPDVLITDGSDTIHNGFQATFGEKPTVMCWAHMRWKVVKKIESMVEKMGQVDLIEDIEALQLAQSVRMFTKASNLFIKKWNKKEPKFIEYFHNQWLNSHDGWYEDIKHLTPSTNNGLESNNRVIKDENTFCERLPLSRFKILTLEIVEKWSKSYERGLKQFHDKQTVTLDIYGRIVINGSS
;
A
#
# COMPACT_ATOMS: atom_id res chain seq x y z
N GLY A 1 38.80 -5.05 4.19
CA GLY A 1 38.45 -3.96 3.26
C GLY A 1 36.98 -4.09 2.94
N VAL A 2 36.20 -3.04 3.19
CA VAL A 2 34.77 -3.02 2.81
C VAL A 2 34.70 -2.99 1.29
N LYS A 3 34.12 -4.03 0.67
CA LYS A 3 33.84 -4.01 -0.78
C LYS A 3 32.92 -2.83 -1.04
N LYS A 4 33.35 -1.91 -1.91
CA LYS A 4 32.50 -0.85 -2.46
C LYS A 4 31.39 -1.58 -3.21
N LEU A 5 30.17 -1.60 -2.66
CA LEU A 5 28.99 -1.95 -3.43
C LEU A 5 28.87 -0.89 -4.53
N ASP A 6 28.86 -1.31 -5.79
CA ASP A 6 28.39 -0.45 -6.89
C ASP A 6 26.91 -0.19 -6.63
N LEU A 7 26.64 0.84 -5.83
CA LEU A 7 25.30 1.36 -5.63
C LEU A 7 24.96 2.06 -6.95
N GLN A 8 24.26 1.35 -7.83
CA GLN A 8 23.53 2.02 -8.91
C GLN A 8 22.70 3.14 -8.28
N GLU A 9 22.75 4.33 -8.87
CA GLU A 9 21.85 5.41 -8.47
C GLU A 9 20.42 4.89 -8.59
N ILE A 10 19.69 4.93 -7.47
CA ILE A 10 18.30 4.50 -7.41
C ILE A 10 17.48 5.68 -7.92
N ASP A 11 16.75 5.48 -9.02
CA ASP A 11 15.80 6.46 -9.53
C ASP A 11 14.39 5.82 -9.66
N PRO A 12 13.58 5.86 -8.59
CA PRO A 12 12.30 5.16 -8.56
C PRO A 12 11.25 5.86 -9.44
N ASP A 13 10.43 5.12 -10.19
CA ASP A 13 9.37 5.71 -11.04
C ASP A 13 8.11 6.14 -10.26
N VAL A 14 7.89 5.55 -9.08
CA VAL A 14 6.68 5.75 -8.27
C VAL A 14 6.96 5.41 -6.81
N LEU A 15 6.32 6.13 -5.90
CA LEU A 15 6.31 5.82 -4.47
C LEU A 15 4.95 5.27 -4.04
N ILE A 16 4.91 4.11 -3.38
CA ILE A 16 3.71 3.62 -2.69
C ILE A 16 3.85 3.93 -1.20
N THR A 17 2.88 4.64 -0.63
CA THR A 17 2.97 5.14 0.75
C THR A 17 1.63 5.09 1.48
N ASP A 18 1.66 5.25 2.81
CA ASP A 18 0.49 5.28 3.69
C ASP A 18 -0.25 6.64 3.70
N GLY A 19 0.20 7.57 2.85
CA GLY A 19 -0.31 8.94 2.74
C GLY A 19 0.30 9.89 3.77
N SER A 20 1.53 9.64 4.23
CA SER A 20 2.27 10.60 5.07
C SER A 20 2.85 11.74 4.24
N ASP A 21 2.46 12.98 4.55
CA ASP A 21 3.01 14.21 3.94
C ASP A 21 4.54 14.30 4.08
N THR A 22 5.09 13.89 5.22
CA THR A 22 6.54 13.90 5.47
C THR A 22 7.27 12.96 4.51
N ILE A 23 6.70 11.78 4.27
CA ILE A 23 7.29 10.80 3.34
C ILE A 23 7.16 11.33 1.90
N HIS A 24 5.99 11.87 1.53
CA HIS A 24 5.77 12.47 0.22
C HIS A 24 6.78 13.61 -0.04
N ASN A 25 6.85 14.59 0.86
CA ASN A 25 7.75 15.74 0.71
C ASN A 25 9.23 15.33 0.64
N GLY A 26 9.65 14.36 1.48
CA GLY A 26 11.00 13.83 1.44
C GLY A 26 11.33 13.12 0.12
N PHE A 27 10.37 12.37 -0.42
CA PHE A 27 10.49 11.71 -1.71
C PHE A 27 10.60 12.72 -2.86
N GLN A 28 9.70 13.70 -2.94
CA GLN A 28 9.76 14.75 -3.97
C GLN A 28 11.07 15.55 -3.90
N ALA A 29 11.55 15.87 -2.69
CA ALA A 29 12.79 16.60 -2.49
C ALA A 29 14.04 15.81 -2.92
N THR A 30 13.99 14.48 -2.88
CA THR A 30 15.13 13.60 -3.21
C THR A 30 15.13 13.18 -4.68
N PHE A 31 13.96 12.85 -5.23
CA PHE A 31 13.82 12.22 -6.55
C PHE A 31 13.07 13.09 -7.58
N GLY A 32 12.74 14.34 -7.22
CA GLY A 32 11.99 15.26 -8.07
C GLY A 32 10.49 14.95 -8.12
N GLU A 33 9.77 15.67 -8.98
CA GLU A 33 8.31 15.54 -9.11
C GLU A 33 7.93 14.18 -9.69
N LYS A 34 7.45 13.28 -8.83
CA LYS A 34 7.14 11.89 -9.20
C LYS A 34 5.82 11.39 -8.62
N PRO A 35 5.11 10.47 -9.31
CA PRO A 35 3.83 9.95 -8.86
C PRO A 35 3.93 9.26 -7.49
N THR A 36 2.90 9.47 -6.66
CA THR A 36 2.73 8.75 -5.40
C THR A 36 1.40 8.03 -5.38
N VAL A 37 1.42 6.75 -5.02
CA VAL A 37 0.27 5.87 -4.87
C VAL A 37 -0.05 5.74 -3.39
N MET A 38 -1.30 6.00 -3.05
CA MET A 38 -1.84 5.78 -1.72
C MET A 38 -2.12 4.28 -1.55
N CYS A 39 -1.50 3.67 -0.55
CA CYS A 39 -1.70 2.26 -0.24
C CYS A 39 -3.17 2.00 0.09
N TRP A 40 -3.81 1.12 -0.68
CA TRP A 40 -5.22 0.73 -0.53
C TRP A 40 -5.53 0.23 0.87
N ALA A 41 -4.71 -0.67 1.43
CA ALA A 41 -4.94 -1.22 2.77
C ALA A 41 -5.04 -0.12 3.85
N HIS A 42 -4.12 0.86 3.80
CA HIS A 42 -4.10 2.01 4.71
C HIS A 42 -5.30 2.92 4.48
N MET A 43 -5.64 3.19 3.22
CA MET A 43 -6.80 4.00 2.84
C MET A 43 -8.09 3.36 3.35
N ARG A 44 -8.32 2.08 3.00
CA ARG A 44 -9.48 1.28 3.43
C ARG A 44 -9.61 1.27 4.94
N TRP A 45 -8.53 1.01 5.68
CA TRP A 45 -8.57 1.01 7.14
C TRP A 45 -8.97 2.37 7.73
N LYS A 46 -8.40 3.48 7.23
CA LYS A 46 -8.74 4.84 7.66
C LYS A 46 -10.21 5.16 7.38
N VAL A 47 -10.72 4.76 6.20
CA VAL A 47 -12.10 4.98 5.79
C VAL A 47 -13.09 4.14 6.59
N VAL A 48 -12.84 2.84 6.76
CA VAL A 48 -13.69 1.94 7.56
C VAL A 48 -13.85 2.47 8.98
N LYS A 49 -12.75 2.91 9.62
CA LYS A 49 -12.82 3.56 10.93
C LYS A 49 -13.73 4.80 10.95
N LYS A 50 -13.74 5.58 9.88
CA LYS A 50 -14.65 6.73 9.78
C LYS A 50 -16.09 6.33 9.54
N ILE A 51 -16.34 5.32 8.70
CA ILE A 51 -17.67 4.73 8.51
C ILE A 51 -18.22 4.24 9.86
N GLU A 52 -17.45 3.46 10.60
CA GLU A 52 -17.85 2.95 11.93
C GLU A 52 -18.22 4.06 12.92
N SER A 53 -17.58 5.24 12.80
CA SER A 53 -17.81 6.38 13.68
C SER A 53 -18.90 7.36 13.22
N MET A 54 -19.27 7.36 11.93
CA MET A 54 -20.10 8.40 11.32
C MET A 54 -21.40 7.87 10.69
N VAL A 55 -21.47 6.57 10.40
CA VAL A 55 -22.56 5.95 9.62
C VAL A 55 -23.27 4.90 10.47
N GLU A 56 -24.59 4.81 10.35
CA GLU A 56 -25.38 3.80 11.07
C GLU A 56 -25.04 2.38 10.60
N LYS A 57 -25.03 1.42 11.54
CA LYS A 57 -24.61 0.02 11.28
C LYS A 57 -25.26 -0.61 10.04
N MET A 58 -26.54 -0.32 9.81
CA MET A 58 -27.29 -0.89 8.68
C MET A 58 -26.74 -0.45 7.32
N GLY A 59 -26.15 0.75 7.22
CA GLY A 59 -25.58 1.30 5.98
C GLY A 59 -24.09 1.05 5.79
N GLN A 60 -23.37 0.55 6.81
CA GLN A 60 -21.91 0.42 6.75
C GLN A 60 -21.43 -0.60 5.73
N VAL A 61 -22.10 -1.76 5.66
CA VAL A 61 -21.72 -2.87 4.76
C VAL A 61 -21.80 -2.41 3.30
N ASP A 62 -22.98 -1.95 2.86
CA ASP A 62 -23.20 -1.46 1.50
C ASP A 62 -22.24 -0.31 1.11
N LEU A 63 -21.92 0.57 2.06
CA LEU A 63 -21.02 1.70 1.83
C LEU A 63 -19.58 1.23 1.63
N ILE A 64 -19.13 0.26 2.42
CA ILE A 64 -17.81 -0.35 2.27
C ILE A 64 -17.72 -1.08 0.93
N GLU A 65 -18.70 -1.91 0.58
CA GLU A 65 -18.73 -2.65 -0.69
C GLU A 65 -18.65 -1.71 -1.91
N ASP A 66 -19.38 -0.59 -1.89
CA ASP A 66 -19.31 0.39 -2.97
C ASP A 66 -17.91 1.05 -3.07
N ILE A 67 -17.23 1.30 -1.93
CA ILE A 67 -15.87 1.85 -1.93
C ILE A 67 -14.86 0.82 -2.45
N GLU A 68 -15.05 -0.46 -2.12
CA GLU A 68 -14.26 -1.55 -2.69
C GLU A 68 -14.49 -1.66 -4.21
N ALA A 69 -15.71 -1.41 -4.70
CA ALA A 69 -15.98 -1.35 -6.12
C ALA A 69 -15.28 -0.16 -6.82
N LEU A 70 -15.16 1.00 -6.16
CA LEU A 70 -14.39 2.15 -6.68
C LEU A 70 -12.91 1.79 -6.86
N GLN A 71 -12.35 1.02 -5.95
CA GLN A 71 -10.94 0.62 -5.98
C GLN A 71 -10.57 -0.16 -7.24
N LEU A 72 -11.51 -0.96 -7.74
CA LEU A 72 -11.37 -1.80 -8.93
C LEU A 72 -11.46 -1.03 -10.25
N ALA A 73 -11.58 0.31 -10.22
CA ALA A 73 -11.63 1.11 -11.42
C ALA A 73 -10.33 0.96 -12.25
N GLN A 74 -10.49 0.61 -13.52
CA GLN A 74 -9.39 0.33 -14.46
C GLN A 74 -9.04 1.52 -15.37
N SER A 75 -9.42 2.73 -14.97
CA SER A 75 -9.00 3.97 -15.62
C SER A 75 -9.47 5.18 -14.80
N VAL A 76 -8.77 6.30 -14.96
CA VAL A 76 -9.21 7.61 -14.43
C VAL A 76 -10.66 7.89 -14.81
N ARG A 77 -11.04 7.67 -16.08
CA ARG A 77 -12.41 7.93 -16.57
C ARG A 77 -13.46 7.08 -15.85
N MET A 78 -13.17 5.79 -15.63
CA MET A 78 -14.06 4.90 -14.89
C MET A 78 -14.15 5.32 -13.43
N PHE A 79 -13.01 5.60 -12.80
CA PHE A 79 -12.94 6.05 -11.41
C PHE A 79 -13.76 7.33 -11.20
N THR A 80 -13.52 8.38 -12.00
CA THR A 80 -14.29 9.64 -11.92
C THR A 80 -15.79 9.40 -12.09
N LYS A 81 -16.20 8.58 -13.07
CA LYS A 81 -17.63 8.30 -13.29
C LYS A 81 -18.24 7.52 -12.12
N ALA A 82 -17.54 6.52 -11.60
CA ALA A 82 -17.99 5.72 -10.47
C ALA A 82 -18.06 6.56 -9.19
N SER A 83 -17.06 7.40 -8.92
CA SER A 83 -17.03 8.34 -7.79
C SER A 83 -18.19 9.32 -7.83
N ASN A 84 -18.53 9.86 -9.01
CA ASN A 84 -19.70 10.73 -9.16
C ASN A 84 -21.03 10.00 -8.86
N LEU A 85 -21.16 8.73 -9.28
CA LEU A 85 -22.33 7.91 -8.97
C LEU A 85 -22.40 7.55 -7.47
N PHE A 86 -21.26 7.23 -6.86
CA PHE A 86 -21.12 6.97 -5.43
C PHE A 86 -21.58 8.16 -4.60
N ILE A 87 -21.06 9.36 -4.88
CA ILE A 87 -21.49 10.61 -4.23
C ILE A 87 -22.99 10.80 -4.40
N LYS A 88 -23.53 10.65 -5.62
CA LYS A 88 -24.98 10.81 -5.86
C LYS A 88 -25.83 9.81 -5.07
N LYS A 89 -25.39 8.55 -4.95
CA LYS A 89 -26.08 7.48 -4.20
C LYS A 89 -26.14 7.79 -2.71
N TRP A 90 -25.01 8.18 -2.13
CA TRP A 90 -24.85 8.27 -0.67
C TRP A 90 -25.07 9.65 -0.09
N ASN A 91 -24.94 10.73 -0.86
CA ASN A 91 -25.05 12.09 -0.33
C ASN A 91 -26.43 12.39 0.29
N LYS A 92 -27.49 11.70 -0.15
CA LYS A 92 -28.82 11.83 0.46
C LYS A 92 -28.95 11.10 1.80
N LYS A 93 -28.20 10.01 1.99
CA LYS A 93 -28.27 9.16 3.19
C LYS A 93 -27.22 9.56 4.22
N GLU A 94 -25.98 9.76 3.78
CA GLU A 94 -24.80 9.97 4.62
C GLU A 94 -24.01 11.24 4.19
N PRO A 95 -24.62 12.43 4.16
CA PRO A 95 -24.00 13.64 3.60
C PRO A 95 -22.68 14.01 4.27
N LYS A 96 -22.59 13.88 5.61
CA LYS A 96 -21.37 14.23 6.36
C LYS A 96 -20.20 13.31 6.03
N PHE A 97 -20.48 12.01 5.87
CA PHE A 97 -19.44 11.06 5.46
C PHE A 97 -19.00 11.34 4.03
N ILE A 98 -19.93 11.64 3.13
CA ILE A 98 -19.61 11.93 1.73
C ILE A 98 -18.80 13.20 1.56
N GLU A 99 -19.09 14.26 2.34
CA GLU A 99 -18.26 15.46 2.38
C GLU A 99 -16.82 15.13 2.83
N TYR A 100 -16.68 14.38 3.92
CA TYR A 100 -15.37 13.88 4.39
C TYR A 100 -14.65 13.08 3.30
N PHE A 101 -15.33 12.08 2.72
CA PHE A 101 -14.74 11.15 1.78
C PHE A 101 -14.30 11.85 0.50
N HIS A 102 -15.13 12.76 -0.03
CA HIS A 102 -14.80 13.55 -1.20
C HIS A 102 -13.55 14.40 -0.98
N ASN A 103 -13.52 15.18 0.11
CA ASN A 103 -12.41 16.09 0.36
C ASN A 103 -11.09 15.35 0.63
N GLN A 104 -11.15 14.23 1.35
CA GLN A 104 -9.95 13.49 1.74
C GLN A 104 -9.47 12.50 0.69
N TRP A 105 -10.37 11.73 0.08
CA TRP A 105 -10.03 10.54 -0.71
C TRP A 105 -10.36 10.66 -2.19
N LEU A 106 -11.05 11.71 -2.63
CA LEU A 106 -11.31 11.97 -4.05
C LEU A 106 -10.62 13.24 -4.56
N ASN A 107 -10.31 14.20 -3.69
CA ASN A 107 -9.60 15.43 -4.04
C ASN A 107 -8.13 15.44 -3.60
N SER A 108 -7.86 15.06 -2.35
CA SER A 108 -6.51 15.21 -1.76
C SER A 108 -5.65 13.95 -1.94
N HIS A 109 -6.27 12.77 -1.83
CA HIS A 109 -5.60 11.48 -1.92
C HIS A 109 -6.40 10.54 -2.82
N ASP A 110 -6.50 10.84 -4.10
CA ASP A 110 -7.29 10.05 -5.08
C ASP A 110 -6.54 8.83 -5.63
N GLY A 111 -5.27 8.65 -5.25
CA GLY A 111 -4.38 7.67 -5.83
C GLY A 111 -4.38 6.26 -5.24
N TRP A 112 -5.55 5.69 -4.97
CA TRP A 112 -5.71 4.38 -4.31
C TRP A 112 -6.44 3.30 -5.13
N TYR A 113 -6.83 3.60 -6.37
CA TYR A 113 -7.46 2.65 -7.30
C TYR A 113 -6.43 1.93 -8.18
N GLU A 114 -6.76 0.72 -8.68
CA GLU A 114 -5.82 -0.21 -9.33
C GLU A 114 -5.05 0.34 -10.55
N ASP A 115 -5.65 1.25 -11.34
CA ASP A 115 -5.04 1.74 -12.59
C ASP A 115 -4.44 3.16 -12.47
N ILE A 116 -4.09 3.64 -11.27
CA ILE A 116 -3.35 4.90 -11.16
C ILE A 116 -1.96 4.81 -11.79
N LYS A 117 -1.32 3.65 -11.67
CA LYS A 117 -0.04 3.33 -12.32
C LYS A 117 -0.07 1.86 -12.69
N HIS A 118 -0.18 1.60 -13.99
CA HIS A 118 -0.23 0.26 -14.54
C HIS A 118 0.93 -0.60 -13.99
N LEU A 119 0.62 -1.84 -13.59
CA LEU A 119 1.56 -2.82 -13.03
C LEU A 119 2.23 -2.42 -11.70
N THR A 120 1.70 -1.41 -11.00
CA THR A 120 2.17 -1.05 -9.65
C THR A 120 1.25 -1.69 -8.61
N PRO A 121 1.77 -2.34 -7.55
CA PRO A 121 0.92 -2.93 -6.53
C PRO A 121 0.11 -1.85 -5.79
N SER A 122 -1.17 -2.12 -5.54
CA SER A 122 -2.06 -1.26 -4.76
C SER A 122 -1.80 -1.32 -3.24
N THR A 123 -0.93 -2.22 -2.79
CA THR A 123 -0.62 -2.45 -1.38
C THR A 123 0.88 -2.36 -1.11
N ASN A 124 1.24 -1.98 0.12
CA ASN A 124 2.62 -2.00 0.60
C ASN A 124 2.93 -3.27 1.42
N ASN A 125 2.24 -4.38 1.17
CA ASN A 125 2.33 -5.64 1.92
C ASN A 125 3.78 -6.13 2.12
N GLY A 126 4.65 -5.91 1.13
CA GLY A 126 6.08 -6.24 1.24
C GLY A 126 6.78 -5.48 2.36
N LEU A 127 6.49 -4.18 2.52
CA LEU A 127 7.05 -3.36 3.60
C LEU A 127 6.43 -3.72 4.95
N GLU A 128 5.12 -3.96 5.00
CA GLU A 128 4.44 -4.36 6.25
C GLU A 128 4.94 -5.70 6.78
N SER A 129 5.15 -6.67 5.90
CA SER A 129 5.73 -7.97 6.24
C SER A 129 7.13 -7.83 6.81
N ASN A 130 7.98 -7.00 6.20
CA ASN A 130 9.33 -6.73 6.69
C ASN A 130 9.31 -6.05 8.07
N ASN A 131 8.44 -5.06 8.25
CA ASN A 131 8.25 -4.39 9.55
C ASN A 131 7.81 -5.38 10.63
N ARG A 132 6.93 -6.33 10.28
CA ARG A 132 6.49 -7.38 11.19
C ARG A 132 7.63 -8.31 11.57
N VAL A 133 8.46 -8.75 10.62
CA VAL A 133 9.65 -9.57 10.92
C VAL A 133 10.58 -8.86 11.90
N ILE A 134 10.85 -7.56 11.70
CA ILE A 134 11.68 -6.78 12.64
C ILE A 134 11.02 -6.72 14.03
N LYS A 135 9.71 -6.49 14.08
CA LYS A 135 8.96 -6.40 15.33
C LYS A 135 8.90 -7.72 16.09
N ASP A 136 8.63 -8.80 15.39
CA ASP A 136 8.35 -10.13 15.96
C ASP A 136 9.64 -10.91 16.24
N GLU A 137 10.67 -10.79 15.40
CA GLU A 137 11.91 -11.57 15.51
C GLU A 137 13.08 -10.81 16.12
N ASN A 138 13.13 -9.48 16.00
CA ASN A 138 14.29 -8.71 16.42
C ASN A 138 14.03 -7.87 17.68
N THR A 139 12.99 -7.03 17.66
CA THR A 139 12.73 -6.11 18.78
C THR A 139 11.74 -6.65 19.81
N PHE A 140 11.00 -7.72 19.47
CA PHE A 140 9.89 -8.27 20.27
C PHE A 140 8.87 -7.22 20.72
N CYS A 141 8.66 -6.18 19.91
CA CYS A 141 7.87 -4.99 20.24
C CYS A 141 8.30 -4.24 21.52
N GLU A 142 9.53 -4.39 21.99
CA GLU A 142 10.04 -3.74 23.20
C GLU A 142 10.93 -2.53 22.91
N ARG A 143 10.96 -1.56 23.84
CA ARG A 143 11.93 -0.46 23.80
C ARG A 143 13.30 -0.99 24.24
N LEU A 144 14.28 -0.92 23.34
CA LEU A 144 15.63 -1.39 23.60
C LEU A 144 16.52 -0.25 24.13
N PRO A 145 17.41 -0.53 25.11
CA PRO A 145 18.52 0.37 25.43
C PRO A 145 19.39 0.62 24.19
N LEU A 146 19.93 1.83 24.05
CA LEU A 146 20.70 2.25 22.86
C LEU A 146 21.85 1.30 22.51
N SER A 147 22.56 0.79 23.52
CA SER A 147 23.65 -0.18 23.33
C SER A 147 23.18 -1.47 22.66
N ARG A 148 22.03 -1.99 23.08
CA ARG A 148 21.41 -3.20 22.53
C ARG A 148 20.79 -2.96 21.15
N PHE A 149 20.19 -1.78 20.97
CA PHE A 149 19.65 -1.36 19.67
C PHE A 149 20.73 -1.31 18.59
N LYS A 150 21.92 -0.78 18.91
CA LYS A 150 23.05 -0.73 17.96
C LYS A 150 23.51 -2.12 17.51
N ILE A 151 23.58 -3.07 18.44
CA ILE A 151 23.98 -4.46 18.12
C ILE A 151 22.91 -5.09 17.23
N LEU A 152 21.65 -5.00 17.64
CA LEU A 152 20.53 -5.60 16.92
C LEU A 152 20.37 -5.03 15.50
N THR A 153 20.56 -3.72 15.32
CA THR A 153 20.49 -3.11 13.98
C THR A 153 21.57 -3.62 13.05
N LEU A 154 22.80 -3.84 13.53
CA LEU A 154 23.87 -4.45 12.75
C LEU A 154 23.55 -5.91 12.39
N GLU A 155 22.99 -6.68 13.34
CA GLU A 155 22.58 -8.07 13.10
C GLU A 155 21.45 -8.17 12.07
N ILE A 156 20.46 -7.27 12.13
CA ILE A 156 19.40 -7.15 11.13
C ILE A 156 20.03 -6.88 9.77
N VAL A 157 20.86 -5.85 9.65
CA VAL A 157 21.49 -5.50 8.37
C VAL A 157 22.29 -6.69 7.83
N GLU A 158 23.10 -7.35 8.66
CA GLU A 158 23.89 -8.52 8.26
C GLU A 158 23.01 -9.70 7.79
N LYS A 159 21.96 -10.04 8.53
CA LYS A 159 21.01 -11.12 8.18
C LYS A 159 20.38 -10.85 6.81
N TRP A 160 19.93 -9.62 6.58
CA TRP A 160 19.26 -9.25 5.34
C TRP A 160 20.24 -9.15 4.17
N SER A 161 21.42 -8.55 4.35
CA SER A 161 22.48 -8.52 3.34
C SER A 161 22.84 -9.93 2.86
N LYS A 162 23.05 -10.89 3.78
CA LYS A 162 23.32 -12.30 3.43
C LYS A 162 22.14 -12.99 2.73
N SER A 163 20.92 -12.53 2.98
CA SER A 163 19.72 -13.07 2.33
C SER A 163 19.59 -12.57 0.89
N TYR A 164 19.93 -11.31 0.63
CA TYR A 164 19.96 -10.73 -0.73
C TYR A 164 21.10 -11.26 -1.59
N GLU A 165 22.24 -11.64 -1.01
CA GLU A 165 23.33 -12.34 -1.72
C GLU A 165 22.90 -13.69 -2.30
N ARG A 166 21.87 -14.33 -1.73
CA ARG A 166 21.31 -15.60 -2.22
C ARG A 166 20.34 -15.45 -3.39
N GLY A 167 20.13 -14.21 -3.86
CA GLY A 167 19.22 -13.85 -4.93
C GLY A 167 18.16 -12.85 -4.46
N LEU A 168 17.94 -11.81 -5.26
CA LEU A 168 16.80 -10.92 -5.07
C LEU A 168 15.51 -11.72 -5.23
N LYS A 169 14.48 -11.43 -4.41
CA LYS A 169 13.11 -11.88 -4.71
C LYS A 169 12.72 -11.21 -6.03
N GLN A 170 12.77 -11.96 -7.12
CA GLN A 170 12.37 -11.47 -8.44
C GLN A 170 10.84 -11.52 -8.50
N PHE A 171 10.22 -10.43 -8.92
CA PHE A 171 8.84 -10.47 -9.36
C PHE A 171 8.78 -11.30 -10.63
N HIS A 172 7.82 -12.21 -10.72
CA HIS A 172 7.61 -12.95 -11.97
C HIS A 172 6.99 -12.00 -13.00
N ASP A 173 7.71 -11.71 -14.08
CA ASP A 173 7.23 -10.85 -15.17
C ASP A 173 5.98 -11.39 -15.88
N LYS A 174 5.60 -12.66 -15.65
CA LYS A 174 4.40 -13.28 -16.20
C LYS A 174 3.69 -14.13 -15.15
N GLN A 175 2.41 -13.85 -14.94
CA GLN A 175 1.51 -14.76 -14.23
C GLN A 175 1.44 -16.08 -15.01
N THR A 176 1.62 -17.19 -14.32
CA THR A 176 1.43 -18.52 -14.88
C THR A 176 0.18 -19.14 -14.28
N VAL A 177 -0.75 -19.52 -15.16
CA VAL A 177 -1.97 -20.22 -14.79
C VAL A 177 -1.72 -21.71 -14.96
N THR A 178 -1.74 -22.46 -13.86
CA THR A 178 -1.52 -23.90 -13.84
C THR A 178 -2.69 -24.62 -13.19
N LEU A 179 -2.78 -25.94 -13.35
CA LEU A 179 -3.67 -26.77 -12.55
C LEU A 179 -2.85 -27.41 -11.40
N ASP A 180 -3.38 -27.39 -10.18
CA ASP A 180 -2.79 -28.16 -9.08
C ASP A 180 -2.99 -29.68 -9.29
N ILE A 181 -2.44 -30.48 -8.39
CA ILE A 181 -2.58 -31.94 -8.39
C ILE A 181 -4.03 -32.43 -8.24
N TYR A 182 -4.98 -31.55 -7.93
CA TYR A 182 -6.40 -31.81 -7.81
C TYR A 182 -7.21 -31.20 -8.97
N GLY A 183 -6.56 -30.64 -9.99
CA GLY A 183 -7.23 -30.02 -11.14
C GLY A 183 -7.82 -28.63 -10.86
N ARG A 184 -7.40 -27.95 -9.80
CA ARG A 184 -7.83 -26.57 -9.49
C ARG A 184 -6.92 -25.56 -10.16
N ILE A 185 -7.49 -24.49 -10.67
CA ILE A 185 -6.74 -23.37 -11.24
C ILE A 185 -5.92 -22.70 -10.13
N VAL A 186 -4.60 -22.67 -10.32
CA VAL A 186 -3.65 -21.94 -9.49
C VAL A 186 -3.01 -20.86 -10.35
N ILE A 187 -3.12 -19.62 -9.88
CA ILE A 187 -2.42 -18.47 -10.47
C ILE A 187 -1.16 -18.28 -9.64
N ASN A 188 -0.01 -18.60 -10.22
CA ASN A 188 1.28 -18.34 -9.60
C ASN A 188 1.80 -16.98 -10.06
N GLY A 189 2.21 -16.15 -9.10
CA GLY A 189 2.75 -14.80 -9.35
C GLY A 189 1.81 -13.64 -8.97
N SER A 190 0.77 -13.86 -8.17
CA SER A 190 0.03 -12.75 -7.53
C SER A 190 0.62 -12.44 -6.14
N SER A 191 1.23 -11.25 -6.05
CA SER A 191 1.67 -10.50 -4.85
C SER A 191 2.17 -11.28 -3.64
#